data_AF-A0A847GWZ1-F1
#
_entry.id   AF-A0A847GWZ1-F1
#
_cell.length_a   1.000
_cell.length_b   1.000
_cell.length_c   1.000
_cell.angle_alpha   90.00
_cell.angle_beta   90.00
_cell.angle_gamma   90.00
#
_symmetry.space_group_name_H-M   'P 1'
#
loop_
_entity.id
_entity.type
_entity.pdbx_description
1 polymer ?
#
loop_
_entity_poly.entity_id
_entity_poly.type
_entity_poly.pdbx_seq_one_letter_code
_entity_poly.pdbx_strand_id
1 'polypeptide(L)'
;MAQTRIPLSKADEKARILRERLEMSTAEIGLTVRTTNCLEERGIFTVRDLLNCTPDDLLSISNFGEKTLEEVYKALEGFGFPRQQPQPVGV
;
A
#
# COMPACT_ATOMS: atom_id res chain seq x y z
N MET A 1 24.07 -3.50 33.81
CA MET A 1 23.20 -4.42 33.04
C MET A 1 22.59 -3.64 31.89
N ALA A 2 22.63 -4.24 30.69
CA ALA A 2 22.19 -3.81 29.35
C ALA A 2 21.69 -2.35 29.17
N GLN A 3 22.57 -1.49 28.67
CA GLN A 3 22.13 -0.43 27.76
C GLN A 3 21.81 -1.09 26.43
N THR A 4 20.54 -1.37 26.17
CA THR A 4 20.10 -1.80 24.83
C THR A 4 20.18 -0.60 23.90
N ARG A 5 21.40 -0.23 23.52
CA ARG A 5 21.67 0.65 22.38
C ARG A 5 21.40 -0.19 21.14
N ILE A 6 20.13 -0.34 20.79
CA ILE A 6 19.77 -0.75 19.44
C ILE A 6 20.14 0.46 18.58
N PRO A 7 21.18 0.40 17.73
CA PRO A 7 21.30 1.41 16.69
C PRO A 7 20.05 1.23 15.83
N LEU A 8 19.17 2.23 15.80
CA LEU A 8 18.15 2.30 14.75
C LEU A 8 18.94 2.32 13.44
N SER A 9 19.04 1.14 12.81
CA SER A 9 19.76 1.00 11.57
C SER A 9 19.03 1.86 10.54
N LYS A 10 19.72 2.39 9.55
CA LYS A 10 19.09 3.19 8.46
C LYS A 10 17.90 2.45 7.80
N ALA A 11 17.80 1.14 7.98
CA ALA A 11 16.66 0.32 7.58
C ALA A 11 15.38 0.58 8.42
N ASP A 12 15.48 0.77 9.73
CA ASP A 12 14.33 1.03 10.62
C ASP A 12 13.72 2.40 10.35
N GLU A 13 14.54 3.43 10.13
CA GLU A 13 14.06 4.78 9.78
C GLU A 13 13.29 4.76 8.46
N LYS A 14 13.81 4.03 7.46
CA LYS A 14 13.14 3.83 6.18
C LYS A 14 11.82 3.07 6.34
N ALA A 15 11.80 2.02 7.17
CA ALA A 15 10.58 1.28 7.45
C ALA A 15 9.53 2.15 8.15
N ARG A 16 9.94 3.07 9.03
CA ARG A 16 9.02 4.01 9.70
C ARG A 16 8.39 4.99 8.71
N ILE A 17 9.20 5.58 7.84
CA ILE A 17 8.74 6.47 6.77
C ILE A 17 7.81 5.72 5.80
N LEU A 18 8.15 4.48 5.47
CA LEU A 18 7.31 3.62 4.62
C LEU A 18 5.97 3.33 5.29
N ARG A 19 5.96 3.05 6.61
CA ARG A 19 4.75 2.82 7.41
C ARG A 19 3.83 4.02 7.44
N GLU A 20 4.35 5.23 7.66
CA GLU A 20 3.54 6.45 7.57
C GLU A 20 2.90 6.61 6.18
N ARG A 21 3.65 6.26 5.13
CA ARG A 21 3.15 6.30 3.76
C ARG A 21 2.11 5.20 3.47
N LEU A 22 2.21 4.04 4.13
CA LEU A 22 1.27 2.92 4.03
C LEU A 22 -0.08 3.27 4.67
N GLU A 23 -0.05 4.09 5.72
CA GLU A 23 -1.25 4.52 6.44
C GLU A 23 -2.05 5.60 5.70
N MET A 24 -1.50 6.16 4.62
CA MET A 24 -2.23 7.11 3.77
C MET A 24 -3.41 6.42 3.06
N SER A 25 -4.50 7.17 2.92
CA SER A 25 -5.69 6.69 2.23
C SER A 25 -5.49 6.61 0.72
N THR A 26 -6.19 5.67 0.08
CA THR A 26 -6.26 5.54 -1.38
C THR A 26 -6.83 6.81 -2.03
N ALA A 27 -7.66 7.56 -1.31
CA ALA A 27 -8.14 8.89 -1.70
C ALA A 27 -7.05 9.98 -1.71
N GLU A 28 -6.03 9.88 -0.85
CA GLU A 28 -4.96 10.89 -0.72
C GLU A 28 -3.85 10.72 -1.75
N ILE A 29 -3.62 9.48 -2.21
CA ILE A 29 -2.63 9.18 -3.26
C ILE A 29 -3.07 9.64 -4.67
N GLY A 30 -4.24 10.30 -4.79
CA GLY A 30 -4.69 10.90 -6.04
C GLY A 30 -5.32 9.92 -7.02
N LEU A 31 -5.93 8.84 -6.52
CA LEU A 31 -6.69 7.92 -7.35
C LEU A 31 -8.00 8.54 -7.81
N THR A 32 -8.49 8.10 -8.96
CA THR A 32 -9.79 8.54 -9.45
C THR A 32 -10.91 8.06 -8.53
N VAL A 33 -11.99 8.85 -8.41
CA VAL A 33 -13.17 8.50 -7.60
C VAL A 33 -13.69 7.08 -7.91
N ARG A 34 -13.56 6.63 -9.17
CA ARG A 34 -13.94 5.28 -9.57
C ARG A 34 -13.04 4.22 -8.94
N THR A 35 -11.73 4.43 -9.01
CA THR A 35 -10.74 3.57 -8.37
C THR A 35 -10.93 3.53 -6.85
N THR A 36 -11.09 4.70 -6.21
CA THR A 36 -11.34 4.80 -4.76
C THR A 36 -12.61 4.04 -4.38
N ASN A 37 -13.74 4.28 -5.04
CA ASN A 37 -15.00 3.59 -4.73
C ASN A 37 -14.90 2.07 -4.89
N CYS A 38 -14.18 1.56 -5.90
CA CYS A 38 -14.02 0.10 -6.08
C CYS A 38 -13.16 -0.52 -4.97
N LEU A 39 -12.16 0.23 -4.49
CA LEU A 39 -11.31 -0.19 -3.38
C LEU A 39 -12.09 -0.17 -2.06
N GLU A 40 -12.85 0.90 -1.80
CA GLU A 40 -13.70 1.03 -0.61
C GLU A 40 -14.77 -0.06 -0.53
N GLU A 41 -15.36 -0.46 -1.67
CA GLU A 41 -16.35 -1.55 -1.73
C GLU A 41 -15.75 -2.90 -1.31
N ARG A 42 -14.43 -3.06 -1.46
CA ARG A 42 -13.66 -4.20 -0.99
C ARG A 42 -13.12 -4.07 0.43
N GLY A 43 -13.32 -2.93 1.07
CA GLY A 43 -12.77 -2.61 2.39
C GLY A 43 -11.37 -2.01 2.35
N ILE A 44 -10.88 -1.65 1.16
CA ILE A 44 -9.53 -1.14 0.92
C ILE A 44 -9.54 0.39 0.97
N PHE A 45 -9.33 0.95 2.16
CA PHE A 45 -9.30 2.41 2.35
C PHE A 45 -7.88 2.98 2.33
N THR A 46 -6.86 2.15 2.58
CA THR A 46 -5.47 2.58 2.76
C THR A 46 -4.51 1.90 1.79
N VAL A 47 -3.38 2.55 1.54
CA VAL A 47 -2.27 1.98 0.75
C VAL A 47 -1.79 0.66 1.34
N ARG A 48 -1.81 0.55 2.67
CA ARG A 48 -1.49 -0.68 3.41
C ARG A 48 -2.42 -1.83 3.04
N ASP A 49 -3.72 -1.57 3.08
CA ASP A 49 -4.72 -2.58 2.79
C ASP A 49 -4.64 -3.01 1.32
N LEU A 50 -4.40 -2.03 0.44
CA LEU A 50 -4.19 -2.26 -0.98
C LEU A 50 -2.94 -3.13 -1.26
N LEU A 51 -1.84 -2.91 -0.55
CA LEU A 51 -0.63 -3.76 -0.63
C LEU A 51 -0.82 -5.14 -0.01
N ASN A 52 -1.79 -5.28 0.91
CA ASN A 52 -2.16 -6.55 1.51
C ASN A 52 -3.10 -7.35 0.59
N CYS A 53 -3.81 -6.68 -0.31
CA CYS A 53 -4.59 -7.30 -1.37
C CYS A 53 -3.73 -7.68 -2.58
N THR A 54 -4.08 -8.79 -3.22
CA THR A 54 -3.45 -9.23 -4.47
C THR A 54 -4.08 -8.58 -5.69
N PRO A 55 -3.30 -8.29 -6.75
CA PRO A 55 -3.84 -7.77 -8.01
C PRO A 55 -4.91 -8.66 -8.63
N ASP A 56 -4.76 -9.98 -8.55
CA ASP A 56 -5.75 -10.94 -9.03
C ASP A 56 -7.12 -10.73 -8.39
N ASP A 57 -7.11 -10.49 -7.09
CA ASP A 57 -8.32 -10.28 -6.32
C ASP A 57 -8.96 -8.93 -6.70
N LEU A 58 -8.14 -7.90 -6.96
CA LEU A 58 -8.62 -6.61 -7.46
C LEU A 58 -9.21 -6.75 -8.87
N LEU A 59 -8.54 -7.45 -9.79
CA LEU A 59 -8.99 -7.73 -11.15
C LEU A 59 -10.26 -8.60 -11.21
N SER A 60 -10.60 -9.32 -10.14
CA SER A 60 -11.81 -10.12 -10.05
C SER A 60 -13.08 -9.28 -9.82
N ILE A 61 -12.95 -8.02 -9.40
CA ILE A 61 -14.09 -7.11 -9.14
C ILE A 61 -14.69 -6.67 -10.48
N SER A 62 -16.00 -6.85 -10.68
CA SER A 62 -16.71 -6.51 -11.95
C SER A 62 -16.63 -5.04 -12.40
N ASN A 63 -16.13 -4.14 -11.55
CA ASN A 63 -15.92 -2.72 -11.84
C ASN A 63 -14.45 -2.29 -11.82
N PHE A 64 -13.52 -3.24 -11.62
CA PHE A 64 -12.10 -2.98 -11.51
C PHE A 64 -11.39 -3.48 -12.77
N GLY A 65 -10.99 -2.54 -13.62
CA GLY A 65 -10.33 -2.86 -14.89
C GLY A 65 -8.81 -2.70 -14.82
N GLU A 66 -8.14 -3.09 -15.90
CA GLU A 66 -6.70 -2.88 -16.10
C GLU A 66 -6.31 -1.40 -15.90
N LYS A 67 -7.14 -0.46 -16.36
CA LYS A 67 -6.93 0.98 -16.15
C LYS A 67 -6.89 1.38 -14.68
N THR A 68 -7.88 0.91 -13.91
CA THR A 68 -8.03 1.16 -12.47
C THR A 68 -6.83 0.59 -11.71
N LEU A 69 -6.44 -0.64 -12.05
CA LEU A 69 -5.27 -1.31 -11.49
C LEU A 69 -3.98 -0.55 -11.80
N GLU A 70 -3.82 -0.09 -13.04
CA GLU A 70 -2.63 0.65 -13.46
C GLU A 70 -2.53 2.02 -12.77
N GLU A 71 -3.64 2.74 -12.58
CA GLU A 71 -3.68 3.97 -11.78
C GLU A 71 -3.19 3.74 -10.35
N VAL A 72 -3.67 2.68 -9.70
CA VAL A 72 -3.24 2.28 -8.37
C VAL A 72 -1.73 2.04 -8.32
N TYR A 73 -1.21 1.24 -9.25
CA TYR A 73 0.22 0.94 -9.30
C TYR A 73 1.07 2.17 -9.58
N LYS A 74 0.60 3.05 -10.46
CA LYS A 74 1.30 4.28 -10.83
C LYS A 74 1.33 5.27 -9.66
N ALA A 75 0.25 5.36 -8.91
CA ALA A 75 0.21 6.13 -7.67
C ALA A 75 1.22 5.56 -6.67
N LEU A 76 1.17 4.25 -6.38
CA LEU A 76 2.13 3.56 -5.50
C LEU A 76 3.59 3.83 -5.88
N GLU A 77 3.94 3.67 -7.16
CA GLU A 77 5.29 3.95 -7.67
C GLU A 77 5.68 5.41 -7.46
N GLY A 78 4.76 6.36 -7.68
CA GLY A 78 4.97 7.78 -7.44
C GLY A 78 5.24 8.12 -5.96
N PHE A 79 4.69 7.33 -5.03
CA PHE A 79 4.94 7.49 -3.60
C PHE A 79 6.23 6.81 -3.11
N GLY A 80 6.95 6.12 -3.99
CA GLY A 80 8.17 5.41 -3.66
C GLY A 80 7.93 4.00 -3.12
N PHE A 81 6.74 3.44 -3.35
CA PHE A 81 6.47 2.03 -3.13
C PHE A 81 6.80 1.26 -4.42
N PRO A 82 7.96 0.58 -4.51
CA PRO A 82 8.16 -0.41 -5.56
C PRO A 82 7.08 -1.48 -5.40
N ARG A 83 6.68 -2.17 -6.47
CA ARG A 83 5.80 -3.35 -6.39
C ARG A 83 6.40 -4.35 -5.40
N GLN A 84 6.06 -4.24 -4.12
CA GLN A 84 6.63 -5.09 -3.10
C GLN A 84 5.75 -6.31 -3.05
N GLN A 85 6.36 -7.41 -3.50
CA GLN A 85 5.96 -8.77 -3.18
C GLN A 85 5.44 -8.86 -1.74
N PRO A 86 4.48 -9.77 -1.49
CA PRO A 86 3.86 -9.93 -0.18
C PRO A 86 4.92 -9.96 0.91
N GLN A 87 4.94 -8.92 1.72
CA GLN A 87 5.76 -8.87 2.92
C GLN A 87 5.10 -9.85 3.89
N PRO A 88 5.80 -10.87 4.40
CA PRO A 88 5.25 -11.72 5.43
C PRO A 88 5.07 -10.85 6.69
N VAL A 89 3.86 -10.36 6.90
CA VAL A 89 3.49 -9.81 8.21
C VAL A 89 3.47 -11.00 9.15
N GLY A 90 4.53 -11.10 9.95
CA GLY A 90 4.67 -12.16 10.94
C GLY A 90 3.44 -12.19 11.85
N VAL A 91 2.79 -13.35 11.88
CA VAL A 91 1.95 -13.84 12.97
C VAL A 91 2.45 -15.22 13.37
#